data_AF-A0AAW8KUZ2-F1
#
_entry.id   AF-A0AAW8KUZ2-F1
#
_cell.length_a   1.000
_cell.length_b   1.000
_cell.length_c   1.000
_cell.angle_alpha   90.00
_cell.angle_beta   90.00
_cell.angle_gamma   90.00
#
_symmetry.space_group_name_H-M   'P 1'
#
loop_
_entity.id
_entity.type
_entity.pdbx_description
1 polymer ?
#
loop_
_entity_poly.entity_id
_entity_poly.type
_entity_poly.pdbx_seq_one_letter_code
_entity_poly.pdbx_strand_id
1 'polypeptide(L)'
;MNTDIALIMALPNESKGLFEQAGIEVHYSGIGKINAAFKAFEVIQKTGCKTLINLGTAGSSAFNRHDLVEVKTFVQRDMDVSPL
;
A
#
# COMPACT_ATOMS: atom_id res chain seq x y z
N MET A 1 0.12 -20.97 -9.35
CA MET A 1 1.23 -20.08 -9.72
C MET A 1 1.39 -19.11 -8.57
N ASN A 2 2.54 -19.12 -7.88
CA ASN A 2 2.80 -18.09 -6.87
C ASN A 2 3.05 -16.79 -7.62
N THR A 3 2.24 -15.76 -7.36
CA THR A 3 2.53 -14.43 -7.86
C THR A 3 3.69 -13.89 -7.02
N ASP A 4 4.89 -13.80 -7.60
CA ASP A 4 6.08 -13.33 -6.86
C ASP A 4 5.89 -11.90 -6.32
N ILE A 5 5.03 -11.10 -6.97
CA ILE A 5 4.71 -9.72 -6.63
C ILE A 5 3.19 -9.56 -6.43
N ALA A 6 2.78 -8.86 -5.38
CA ALA A 6 1.40 -8.43 -5.17
C ALA A 6 1.31 -6.91 -5.00
N LEU A 7 0.25 -6.29 -5.50
CA LEU A 7 -0.01 -4.85 -5.41
C LEU A 7 -1.13 -4.59 -4.40
N ILE A 8 -0.86 -3.72 -3.43
CA ILE A 8 -1.84 -3.26 -2.43
C ILE A 8 -2.00 -1.74 -2.53
N MET A 9 -3.24 -1.25 -2.44
CA MET A 9 -3.59 0.18 -2.45
C MET A 9 -4.68 0.46 -1.41
N ALA A 10 -4.85 1.70 -0.97
CA ALA A 10 -5.86 2.00 0.06
C ALA A 10 -7.28 2.05 -0.52
N LEU A 11 -7.48 2.78 -1.63
CA LEU A 11 -8.80 3.00 -2.22
C LEU A 11 -8.83 2.76 -3.74
N PRO A 12 -9.95 2.25 -4.30
CA PRO A 12 -10.12 2.09 -5.76
C PRO A 12 -9.96 3.39 -6.55
N ASN A 13 -10.28 4.54 -5.95
CA ASN A 13 -10.15 5.83 -6.62
C ASN A 13 -8.68 6.24 -6.87
N GLU A 14 -7.72 5.62 -6.17
CA GLU A 14 -6.29 5.89 -6.37
C GLU A 14 -5.74 5.17 -7.62
N SER A 15 -6.25 3.97 -7.94
CA SER A 15 -5.85 3.22 -9.13
C SER A 15 -6.52 3.73 -10.42
N LYS A 16 -7.70 4.34 -10.28
CA LYS A 16 -8.60 4.71 -11.38
C LYS A 16 -8.92 3.55 -12.33
N GLY A 17 -8.82 2.31 -11.83
CA GLY A 17 -9.01 1.08 -12.62
C GLY A 17 -7.92 0.80 -13.65
N LEU A 18 -6.81 1.56 -13.67
CA LEU A 18 -5.78 1.44 -14.71
C LEU A 18 -4.98 0.14 -14.59
N PHE A 19 -4.70 -0.31 -13.37
CA PHE A 19 -4.01 -1.57 -13.12
C PHE A 19 -4.88 -2.76 -13.51
N GLU A 20 -6.15 -2.73 -13.14
CA GLU A 20 -7.11 -3.79 -13.46
C GLU A 20 -7.36 -3.89 -14.97
N GLN A 21 -7.44 -2.76 -15.68
CA GLN A 21 -7.50 -2.73 -17.15
C GLN A 21 -6.26 -3.36 -17.80
N ALA A 22 -5.10 -3.27 -17.14
CA ALA A 22 -3.86 -3.93 -17.57
C ALA A 22 -3.76 -5.39 -17.10
N GLY A 23 -4.82 -5.94 -16.48
CA GLY A 23 -4.84 -7.32 -15.96
C GLY A 23 -4.04 -7.52 -14.67
N ILE A 24 -3.68 -6.45 -13.97
CA ILE A 24 -2.98 -6.48 -12.69
C ILE A 24 -4.02 -6.45 -11.57
N GLU A 25 -4.02 -7.48 -10.73
CA GLU A 25 -4.87 -7.50 -9.54
C GLU A 25 -4.39 -6.47 -8.52
N VAL A 26 -5.34 -5.67 -8.01
CA VAL A 26 -5.10 -4.71 -6.93
C VAL A 26 -5.85 -5.18 -5.69
N HIS A 27 -5.12 -5.37 -4.59
CA HIS A 27 -5.72 -5.64 -3.29
C HIS A 27 -6.02 -4.32 -2.58
N TYR A 28 -7.29 -3.98 -2.39
CA TYR A 28 -7.67 -2.78 -1.66
C TYR A 28 -7.74 -3.05 -0.16
N SER A 29 -6.97 -2.31 0.63
CA SER A 29 -6.97 -2.43 2.09
C SER A 29 -8.11 -1.67 2.75
N GLY A 30 -8.56 -0.56 2.16
CA GLY A 30 -9.26 0.48 2.89
C GLY A 30 -8.30 1.39 3.66
N ILE A 31 -8.85 2.41 4.32
CA ILE A 31 -8.08 3.46 4.99
C ILE A 31 -7.66 3.00 6.40
N GLY A 32 -6.45 3.36 6.80
CA GLY A 32 -5.98 3.24 8.18
C GLY A 32 -5.07 2.04 8.43
N LYS A 33 -4.23 2.14 9.48
CA LYS A 33 -3.16 1.18 9.78
C LYS A 33 -3.66 -0.22 10.07
N ILE A 34 -4.80 -0.37 10.75
CA ILE A 34 -5.39 -1.67 11.09
C ILE A 34 -5.80 -2.41 9.81
N ASN A 35 -6.54 -1.73 8.94
CA ASN A 35 -7.01 -2.28 7.67
C ASN A 35 -5.85 -2.64 6.73
N ALA A 36 -4.87 -1.74 6.61
CA ALA A 36 -3.66 -1.96 5.82
C ALA A 36 -2.87 -3.18 6.32
N ALA A 37 -2.62 -3.28 7.63
CA ALA A 37 -1.90 -4.41 8.22
C ALA A 37 -2.64 -5.74 8.02
N PHE A 38 -3.95 -5.77 8.27
CA PHE A 38 -4.75 -6.98 8.11
C PHE A 38 -4.80 -7.45 6.66
N LYS A 39 -5.03 -6.54 5.71
CA LYS A 39 -5.06 -6.88 4.27
C LYS A 39 -3.69 -7.34 3.78
N ALA A 40 -2.61 -6.66 4.16
CA ALA A 40 -1.26 -7.08 3.79
C ALA A 40 -0.96 -8.50 4.30
N PHE A 41 -1.30 -8.79 5.56
CA PHE A 41 -1.18 -10.13 6.12
C PHE A 41 -1.99 -11.16 5.31
N GLU A 42 -3.26 -10.88 5.05
CA GLU A 42 -4.15 -11.76 4.27
C GLU A 42 -3.59 -12.05 2.87
N VAL A 43 -3.12 -11.02 2.16
CA VAL A 43 -2.55 -11.14 0.81
C VAL A 43 -1.29 -12.00 0.83
N ILE A 44 -0.37 -11.74 1.77
CA ILE A 44 0.86 -12.53 1.91
C ILE A 44 0.54 -14.00 2.16
N GLN A 45 -0.40 -14.28 3.08
CA GLN A 45 -0.79 -15.66 3.40
C GLN A 45 -1.47 -16.40 2.24
N LYS A 46 -2.35 -15.71 1.49
CA LYS A 46 -3.12 -16.32 0.40
C LYS A 46 -2.31 -16.51 -0.88
N THR A 47 -1.43 -15.55 -1.19
CA THR A 47 -0.69 -15.54 -2.47
C THR A 47 0.70 -16.14 -2.35
N GLY A 48 1.28 -16.17 -1.15
CA GLY A 48 2.68 -16.53 -0.95
C GLY A 48 3.66 -15.60 -1.67
N CYS A 49 3.27 -14.34 -1.93
CA CYS A 49 4.10 -13.39 -2.64
C CYS A 49 5.41 -13.12 -1.91
N LYS A 50 6.48 -12.87 -2.67
CA LYS A 50 7.80 -12.52 -2.12
C LYS A 50 7.96 -11.01 -1.99
N THR A 51 7.17 -10.24 -2.72
CA THR A 51 7.20 -8.79 -2.71
C THR A 51 5.78 -8.25 -2.68
N LEU A 52 5.49 -7.40 -1.69
CA LEU A 52 4.25 -6.65 -1.61
C LEU A 52 4.54 -5.18 -1.89
N ILE A 53 4.01 -4.65 -2.99
CA ILE A 53 4.14 -3.24 -3.36
C ILE A 53 2.94 -2.49 -2.82
N ASN A 54 3.17 -1.58 -1.87
CA ASN A 54 2.17 -0.59 -1.47
C ASN A 54 2.31 0.66 -2.33
N LEU A 55 1.29 0.94 -3.13
CA LEU A 55 1.21 2.13 -3.98
C LEU A 55 -0.02 2.95 -3.59
N GLY A 56 0.13 4.26 -3.52
CA GLY A 56 -0.98 5.14 -3.19
C GLY A 56 -0.59 6.61 -3.35
N THR A 57 -1.57 7.47 -3.10
CA THR A 57 -1.39 8.90 -3.09
C THR A 57 -0.88 9.39 -1.74
N ALA A 58 -0.09 10.47 -1.75
CA ALA A 58 0.42 11.10 -0.54
C ALA A 58 0.41 12.63 -0.67
N GLY A 59 0.19 13.31 0.45
CA GLY A 59 0.40 14.76 0.55
C GLY A 59 1.87 15.08 0.83
N SER A 60 2.38 16.16 0.24
CA SER A 60 3.76 16.61 0.44
C SER A 60 3.86 18.14 0.42
N SER A 61 4.76 18.67 1.25
CA SER A 61 5.23 20.07 1.19
C SER A 61 6.61 20.19 0.53
N ALA A 62 7.26 19.07 0.21
CA ALA A 62 8.64 19.02 -0.29
C ALA A 62 8.76 18.50 -1.75
N PHE A 63 7.74 17.78 -2.23
CA PHE A 63 7.69 17.20 -3.58
C PHE A 63 6.61 17.90 -4.39
N ASN A 64 6.78 17.97 -5.71
CA ASN A 64 5.78 18.60 -6.57
C ASN A 64 4.54 17.71 -6.68
N ARG A 65 3.41 18.34 -6.99
CA ARG A 65 2.19 17.60 -7.31
C ARG A 65 2.44 16.71 -8.53
N HIS A 66 1.97 15.46 -8.45
CA HIS A 66 2.11 14.43 -9.50
C HIS A 66 3.51 13.80 -9.62
N ASP A 67 4.45 14.14 -8.74
CA ASP A 67 5.72 13.39 -8.66
C ASP A 67 5.45 11.95 -8.17
N LEU A 68 6.09 10.98 -8.83
CA LEU A 68 6.18 9.61 -8.34
C LEU A 68 7.42 9.50 -7.45
N VAL A 69 7.22 9.13 -6.19
CA VAL A 69 8.27 9.09 -5.18
C VAL A 69 8.39 7.69 -4.60
N GLU A 70 9.59 7.11 -4.65
CA GLU A 70 9.91 5.86 -3.96
C GLU A 70 10.10 6.13 -2.46
N VAL A 71 9.31 5.45 -1.63
CA VAL A 71 9.39 5.60 -0.17
C VAL A 71 10.47 4.69 0.39
N LYS A 72 11.51 5.29 0.98
CA LYS A 72 12.64 4.56 1.58
C LYS A 72 12.42 4.15 3.03
N THR A 73 11.58 4.87 3.76
CA THR A 73 11.40 4.66 5.20
C THR A 73 9.98 5.06 5.62
N PHE A 74 9.40 4.29 6.54
CA PHE A 74 8.08 4.54 7.11
C PHE A 74 8.20 4.74 8.62
N VAL A 75 7.43 5.67 9.16
CA VAL A 75 7.32 5.93 10.61
C VAL A 75 5.84 6.07 10.99
N GLN A 76 5.46 5.56 12.16
CA GLN A 76 4.11 5.75 12.72
C GLN A 76 4.15 6.95 13.68
N ARG A 77 3.81 8.15 13.17
CA ARG A 77 3.96 9.42 13.93
C ARG A 77 3.03 9.55 15.13
N ASP A 78 1.94 8.80 15.15
CA ASP A 78 0.93 8.80 16.22
C ASP A 78 1.20 7.73 17.28
N MET A 79 2.33 7.03 17.19
CA MET A 79 2.74 6.07 18.20
C MET A 79 3.52 6.80 19.30
N ASP A 80 2.87 6.99 20.46
CA ASP A 80 3.54 7.43 21.67
C ASP A 80 3.95 6.21 22.50
N VAL A 81 5.25 6.10 22.78
CA VAL A 81 5.87 5.02 23.56
C VAL A 81 6.61 5.56 24.79
N SER A 82 6.24 6.77 25.25
CA SER A 82 6.75 7.27 26.52
C SER A 82 6.42 6.32 27.67
N PRO A 83 7.30 6.19 28.68
CA PRO A 83 6.96 5.45 29.90
C PRO A 83 5.65 5.94 30.53
N LEU A 84 4.93 5.02 31.15
CA LEU A 84 3.75 5.32 31.98
C LEU A 84 4.13 6.04 33.27
#